data_AF-A0A2W5QUS0-F1
#
_entry.id   AF-A0A2W5QUS0-F1
#
_cell.length_a   1.000
_cell.length_b   1.000
_cell.length_c   1.000
_cell.angle_alpha   90.00
_cell.angle_beta   90.00
_cell.angle_gamma   90.00
#
_symmetry.space_group_name_H-M   'P 1'
#
loop_
_entity.id
_entity.type
_entity.pdbx_description
1 polymer ?
#
loop_
_entity_poly.entity_id
_entity_poly.type
_entity_poly.pdbx_seq_one_letter_code
_entity_poly.pdbx_strand_id
1 'polypeptide(L)'
;MIDRLAHTVRSSLLVGCISLLTACAVPPTQSAPAAPAANGKVFSLDDVTARARELAARPYVAPASNLPPFFGTMQFADYMQIQPRSDRFEWRDLPTPFRLNFYHQGMQFNFPVRINEITDAGVREIRYEPDRFDFGKLNFDREATRQLGYAGFRVLYPVNQAGKYDEVMSLLGASYFRVIGKG
;
A
#
# COMPACT_ATOMS: atom_id res chain seq x y z
N MET A 1 42.48 10.45 -59.77
CA MET A 1 43.59 10.51 -60.74
C MET A 1 44.87 10.68 -59.93
N ILE A 2 45.80 9.70 -59.97
CA ILE A 2 47.26 9.86 -59.72
C ILE A 2 47.64 10.28 -58.27
N ASP A 3 48.58 9.69 -57.53
CA ASP A 3 49.47 8.52 -57.69
C ASP A 3 49.97 8.07 -56.27
N ARG A 4 50.46 6.83 -56.03
CA ARG A 4 51.89 6.40 -55.93
C ARG A 4 52.82 7.29 -55.08
N LEU A 5 53.86 6.82 -54.38
CA LEU A 5 54.47 5.48 -54.15
C LEU A 5 55.54 5.59 -53.03
N ALA A 6 55.83 4.48 -52.32
CA ALA A 6 57.14 4.09 -51.74
C ALA A 6 57.82 5.09 -50.73
N HIS A 7 58.84 4.80 -49.91
CA HIS A 7 59.90 3.78 -49.73
C HIS A 7 60.30 3.82 -48.20
N THR A 8 61.08 2.94 -47.53
CA THR A 8 61.84 1.73 -47.85
C THR A 8 62.19 0.90 -46.58
N VAL A 9 62.26 -0.44 -46.69
CA VAL A 9 63.33 -1.41 -46.26
C VAL A 9 64.28 -0.97 -45.12
N ARG A 10 64.71 -1.73 -44.08
CA ARG A 10 65.10 -3.16 -43.79
C ARG A 10 64.94 -3.36 -42.24
N SER A 11 65.10 -4.50 -41.55
CA SER A 11 65.94 -5.68 -41.76
C SER A 11 65.47 -6.86 -40.87
N SER A 12 65.91 -8.07 -41.19
CA SER A 12 65.55 -9.33 -40.51
C SER A 12 66.33 -9.59 -39.21
N LEU A 13 65.76 -10.44 -38.32
CA LEU A 13 66.49 -11.52 -37.62
C LEU A 13 65.51 -12.52 -36.97
N LEU A 14 65.67 -13.82 -37.27
CA LEU A 14 65.03 -14.92 -36.54
C LEU A 14 65.94 -15.39 -35.40
N VAL A 15 65.41 -15.53 -34.18
CA VAL A 15 65.65 -16.58 -33.15
C VAL A 15 64.49 -16.39 -32.14
N GLY A 16 63.84 -17.38 -31.54
CA GLY A 16 63.93 -18.85 -31.60
C GLY A 16 62.86 -19.43 -30.65
N CYS A 17 62.60 -20.74 -30.69
CA CYS A 17 61.58 -21.37 -29.85
C CYS A 17 61.87 -21.22 -28.34
N ILE A 18 60.82 -21.03 -27.55
CA ILE A 18 60.59 -21.72 -26.27
C ILE A 18 59.07 -21.74 -26.03
N SER A 19 58.51 -22.94 -25.94
CA SER A 19 57.09 -23.17 -25.66
C SER A 19 56.92 -23.33 -24.15
N LEU A 20 56.21 -22.41 -23.48
CA LEU A 20 55.69 -22.65 -22.14
C LEU A 20 54.16 -22.63 -22.17
N LEU A 21 53.56 -23.64 -21.50
CA LEU A 21 52.14 -23.69 -21.22
C LEU A 21 51.77 -22.58 -20.24
N THR A 22 51.06 -21.56 -20.71
CA THR A 22 50.38 -20.61 -19.81
C THR A 22 49.04 -21.20 -19.39
N ALA A 23 48.95 -21.69 -18.15
CA ALA A 23 47.70 -22.17 -17.59
C ALA A 23 46.70 -21.00 -17.42
N CYS A 24 45.46 -21.18 -17.90
CA CYS A 24 44.38 -20.22 -17.68
C CYS A 24 43.96 -20.21 -16.21
N ALA A 25 44.50 -19.25 -15.44
CA ALA A 25 44.04 -19.00 -14.08
C ALA A 25 42.65 -18.33 -14.12
N VAL A 26 41.61 -19.12 -13.84
CA VAL A 26 40.24 -18.61 -13.65
C VAL A 26 40.22 -17.83 -12.33
N PRO A 27 39.86 -16.53 -12.32
CA PRO A 27 39.76 -15.77 -11.08
C PRO A 27 38.61 -16.32 -10.22
N PRO A 28 38.78 -16.44 -8.89
CA PRO A 28 37.71 -16.91 -8.02
C PRO A 28 36.56 -15.90 -8.01
N THR A 29 35.37 -16.33 -8.42
CA THR A 29 34.13 -15.57 -8.28
C THR A 29 33.88 -15.28 -6.81
N GLN A 30 34.17 -14.04 -6.38
CA GLN A 30 33.83 -13.59 -5.03
C GLN A 30 32.31 -13.46 -4.95
N SER A 31 31.67 -14.46 -4.36
CA SER A 31 30.28 -14.40 -3.93
C SER A 31 30.13 -13.27 -2.91
N ALA A 32 29.56 -12.15 -3.34
CA ALA A 32 29.26 -11.02 -2.46
C ALA A 32 28.40 -11.51 -1.28
N PRO A 33 28.69 -11.08 -0.05
CA PRO A 33 27.87 -11.47 1.10
C PRO A 33 26.45 -10.97 0.89
N ALA A 34 25.47 -11.88 0.97
CA ALA A 34 24.07 -11.50 0.96
C ALA A 34 23.83 -10.49 2.08
N ALA A 35 23.25 -9.34 1.75
CA ALA A 35 22.85 -8.37 2.76
C ALA A 35 21.93 -9.07 3.78
N PRO A 36 22.14 -8.88 5.09
CA PRO A 36 21.27 -9.49 6.09
C PRO A 36 19.84 -9.05 5.80
N ALA A 37 18.93 -10.02 5.66
CA ALA A 37 17.51 -9.74 5.52
C ALA A 37 17.10 -8.81 6.67
N ALA A 38 16.45 -7.70 6.35
CA ALA A 38 16.03 -6.76 7.37
C ALA A 38 15.15 -7.50 8.38
N ASN A 39 15.64 -7.62 9.62
CA ASN A 39 14.89 -8.27 10.70
C ASN A 39 13.53 -7.58 10.80
N GLY A 40 12.48 -8.28 10.39
CA GLY A 40 11.13 -7.73 10.30
C GLY A 40 10.72 -7.23 11.67
N LYS A 41 10.68 -5.91 11.85
CA LYS A 41 10.30 -5.32 13.13
C LYS A 41 8.83 -5.65 13.38
N VAL A 42 8.57 -6.56 14.31
CA VAL A 42 7.22 -6.93 14.73
C VAL A 42 6.53 -5.67 15.25
N PHE A 43 5.37 -5.34 14.67
CA PHE A 43 4.59 -4.18 15.07
C PHE A 43 4.15 -4.29 16.54
N SER A 44 4.23 -3.18 17.27
CA SER A 44 3.89 -3.11 18.69
C SER A 44 3.13 -1.83 19.04
N LEU A 45 2.50 -1.81 20.23
CA LEU A 45 1.90 -0.58 20.76
C LEU A 45 2.94 0.52 21.04
N ASP A 46 4.20 0.14 21.25
CA ASP A 46 5.30 1.09 21.45
C ASP A 46 5.61 1.90 20.18
N ASP A 47 5.40 1.33 18.98
CA ASP A 47 5.54 2.05 17.71
C ASP A 47 4.51 3.18 17.61
N VAL A 48 3.26 2.90 17.99
CA VAL A 48 2.17 3.90 18.03
C VAL A 48 2.46 4.95 19.11
N THR A 49 2.94 4.52 20.28
CA THR A 49 3.27 5.41 21.40
C THR A 49 4.44 6.34 21.09
N ALA A 50 5.49 5.83 20.44
CA ALA A 50 6.60 6.63 19.95
C ALA A 50 6.11 7.67 18.94
N ARG A 51 5.29 7.26 17.96
CA ARG A 51 4.72 8.18 16.97
C ARG A 51 3.81 9.24 17.60
N ALA A 52 3.01 8.89 18.60
CA ALA A 52 2.18 9.85 19.33
C ALA A 52 3.02 10.89 20.09
N ARG A 53 4.13 10.48 20.73
CA ARG A 53 5.10 11.39 21.38
C ARG A 53 5.74 12.34 20.38
N GLU A 54 6.18 11.86 19.21
CA GLU A 54 6.74 12.71 18.15
C GLU A 54 5.76 13.78 17.66
N LEU A 55 4.48 13.45 17.55
CA LEU A 55 3.42 14.36 17.12
C LEU A 55 3.09 15.39 18.21
N ALA A 56 3.00 14.96 19.46
CA ALA A 56 2.75 15.83 20.62
C ALA A 56 3.89 16.84 20.88
N ALA A 57 5.12 16.51 20.47
CA ALA A 57 6.28 17.40 20.58
C ALA A 57 6.35 18.50 19.50
N ARG A 58 5.37 18.58 18.59
CA ARG A 58 5.33 19.55 17.47
C ARG A 58 4.06 20.40 17.52
N PRO A 59 4.07 21.62 16.97
CA PRO A 59 2.85 22.39 16.77
C PRO A 59 1.80 21.60 16.00
N TYR A 60 0.53 21.71 16.41
CA TYR A 60 -0.58 21.05 15.73
C TYR A 60 -0.73 21.57 14.30
N VAL A 61 -0.83 20.64 13.34
CA VAL A 61 -1.13 20.93 11.94
C VAL A 61 -2.56 20.46 11.67
N ALA A 62 -3.45 21.39 11.33
CA ALA A 62 -4.82 21.05 10.99
C ALA A 62 -4.86 20.21 9.69
N PRO A 63 -5.65 19.12 9.65
CA PRO A 63 -5.79 18.34 8.43
C PRO A 63 -6.49 19.16 7.34
N ALA A 64 -6.08 18.96 6.08
CA ALA A 64 -6.72 19.55 4.92
C ALA A 64 -7.77 18.59 4.34
N SER A 65 -8.92 19.12 3.92
CA SER A 65 -9.95 18.32 3.25
C SER A 65 -9.50 17.94 1.85
N ASN A 66 -9.59 16.66 1.52
CA ASN A 66 -9.40 16.12 0.17
C ASN A 66 -10.72 15.91 -0.59
N LEU A 67 -11.88 16.22 0.02
CA LEU A 67 -13.18 16.03 -0.64
C LEU A 67 -13.38 16.95 -1.84
N PRO A 68 -13.70 16.42 -3.04
CA PRO A 68 -14.23 17.20 -4.14
C PRO A 68 -15.61 17.80 -3.81
N PRO A 69 -16.02 18.90 -4.48
CA PRO A 69 -17.28 19.58 -4.20
C PRO A 69 -18.51 18.66 -4.15
N PHE A 70 -18.63 17.72 -5.11
CA PHE A 70 -19.75 16.77 -5.18
C PHE A 70 -19.98 16.00 -3.88
N PHE A 71 -18.91 15.50 -3.25
CA PHE A 71 -18.99 14.75 -2.01
C PHE A 71 -19.08 15.66 -0.77
N GLY A 72 -18.55 16.88 -0.85
CA GLY A 72 -18.61 17.87 0.24
C GLY A 72 -19.99 18.54 0.40
N THR A 73 -20.73 18.77 -0.68
CA THR A 73 -22.08 19.37 -0.66
C THR A 73 -23.22 18.34 -0.73
N MET A 74 -22.88 17.04 -0.70
CA MET A 74 -23.81 15.92 -0.79
C MET A 74 -24.86 15.97 0.34
N GLN A 75 -26.12 15.67 0.01
CA GLN A 75 -27.18 15.59 1.00
C GLN A 75 -27.24 14.21 1.67
N PHE A 76 -27.86 14.12 2.85
CA PHE A 76 -27.94 12.84 3.59
C PHE A 76 -28.55 11.70 2.77
N ALA A 77 -29.61 11.99 2.00
CA ALA A 77 -30.26 11.01 1.15
C ALA A 77 -29.32 10.45 0.06
N ASP A 78 -28.43 11.28 -0.48
CA ASP A 78 -27.44 10.88 -1.49
C ASP A 78 -26.31 10.06 -0.87
N TYR A 79 -25.79 10.48 0.29
CA TYR A 79 -24.77 9.74 1.01
C TYR A 79 -25.25 8.34 1.41
N MET A 80 -26.53 8.19 1.77
CA MET A 80 -27.16 6.90 2.04
C MET A 80 -27.29 5.99 0.81
N GLN A 81 -27.14 6.49 -0.42
CA GLN A 81 -27.04 5.64 -1.61
C GLN A 81 -25.68 4.94 -1.73
N ILE A 82 -24.64 5.47 -1.07
CA ILE A 82 -23.29 4.89 -1.10
C ILE A 82 -23.23 3.70 -0.13
N GLN A 83 -23.27 2.48 -0.67
CA GLN A 83 -23.31 1.25 0.11
C GLN A 83 -22.05 0.41 -0.09
N PRO A 84 -21.46 -0.18 0.97
CA PRO A 84 -20.30 -1.05 0.83
C PRO A 84 -20.73 -2.39 0.20
N ARG A 85 -19.95 -2.83 -0.78
CA ARG A 85 -20.22 -4.06 -1.54
C ARG A 85 -19.78 -5.31 -0.79
N SER A 86 -20.72 -6.22 -0.51
CA SER A 86 -20.48 -7.45 0.25
C SER A 86 -19.56 -8.45 -0.46
N ASP A 87 -19.46 -8.40 -1.78
CA ASP A 87 -18.48 -9.15 -2.57
C ASP A 87 -17.04 -8.60 -2.42
N ARG A 88 -16.87 -7.40 -1.82
CA ARG A 88 -15.59 -6.67 -1.69
C ARG A 88 -15.19 -6.33 -0.25
N PHE A 89 -15.81 -6.98 0.74
CA PHE A 89 -15.40 -6.87 2.14
C PHE A 89 -13.97 -7.40 2.33
N GLU A 90 -13.16 -6.75 3.18
CA GLU A 90 -11.82 -7.26 3.52
C GLU A 90 -11.98 -8.55 4.34
N TRP A 91 -10.99 -9.45 4.18
CA TRP A 91 -10.96 -10.79 4.79
C TRP A 91 -12.11 -11.72 4.37
N ARG A 92 -12.86 -11.38 3.32
CA ARG A 92 -14.00 -12.19 2.83
C ARG A 92 -13.62 -13.63 2.50
N ASP A 93 -12.48 -13.77 1.85
CA ASP A 93 -11.95 -15.03 1.32
C ASP A 93 -10.84 -15.63 2.22
N LEU A 94 -10.69 -15.14 3.45
CA LEU A 94 -9.73 -15.64 4.44
C LEU A 94 -10.41 -16.57 5.48
N PRO A 95 -9.67 -17.51 6.09
CA PRO A 95 -10.17 -18.47 7.09
C PRO A 95 -10.35 -17.83 8.48
N THR A 96 -11.15 -16.77 8.55
CA THR A 96 -11.51 -16.02 9.76
C THR A 96 -13.02 -15.83 9.81
N PRO A 97 -13.67 -15.70 11.00
CA PRO A 97 -15.06 -15.29 11.12
C PRO A 97 -15.26 -13.76 10.99
N PHE A 98 -14.19 -12.97 10.97
CA PHE A 98 -14.28 -11.51 10.86
C PHE A 98 -14.30 -11.04 9.40
N ARG A 99 -15.06 -9.99 9.13
CA ARG A 99 -15.06 -9.25 7.85
C ARG A 99 -14.90 -7.77 8.15
N LEU A 100 -14.24 -7.01 7.29
CA LEU A 100 -14.27 -5.55 7.37
C LEU A 100 -15.02 -4.96 6.18
N ASN A 101 -15.77 -3.90 6.45
CA ASN A 101 -16.19 -2.97 5.40
C ASN A 101 -15.85 -1.53 5.81
N PHE A 102 -15.89 -0.62 4.84
CA PHE A 102 -15.36 0.72 5.00
C PHE A 102 -16.46 1.77 4.89
N TYR A 103 -16.24 2.93 5.50
CA TYR A 103 -17.05 4.11 5.26
C TYR A 103 -16.42 4.95 4.15
N HIS A 104 -17.25 5.38 3.19
CA HIS A 104 -16.85 6.32 2.15
C HIS A 104 -16.73 7.74 2.73
N GLN A 105 -15.85 8.59 2.19
CA GLN A 105 -15.84 10.01 2.54
C GLN A 105 -17.04 10.76 1.94
N GLY A 106 -17.52 11.80 2.61
CA GLY A 106 -18.65 12.61 2.14
C GLY A 106 -19.37 13.32 3.27
N MET A 107 -20.16 14.34 2.94
CA MET A 107 -20.78 15.24 3.91
C MET A 107 -19.74 15.77 4.91
N GLN A 108 -20.00 15.67 6.22
CA GLN A 108 -19.04 16.02 7.28
C GLN A 108 -17.80 15.11 7.37
N PHE A 109 -17.72 13.97 6.67
CA PHE A 109 -16.56 13.06 6.69
C PHE A 109 -15.51 13.48 5.65
N ASN A 110 -14.93 14.65 5.88
CA ASN A 110 -14.04 15.35 4.95
C ASN A 110 -12.54 15.04 5.10
N PHE A 111 -12.16 14.28 6.12
CA PHE A 111 -10.78 13.82 6.33
C PHE A 111 -10.70 12.29 6.25
N PRO A 112 -9.72 11.73 5.51
CA PRO A 112 -9.54 10.29 5.43
C PRO A 112 -8.76 9.76 6.63
N VAL A 113 -9.02 8.53 7.03
CA VAL A 113 -8.19 7.77 7.96
C VAL A 113 -7.33 6.77 7.21
N ARG A 114 -6.07 6.61 7.63
CA ARG A 114 -5.17 5.57 7.11
C ARG A 114 -5.40 4.28 7.88
N ILE A 115 -5.74 3.21 7.18
CA ILE A 115 -6.01 1.89 7.74
C ILE A 115 -4.88 0.96 7.32
N ASN A 116 -4.25 0.29 8.28
CA ASN A 116 -3.19 -0.68 8.00
C ASN A 116 -3.59 -2.05 8.53
N GLU A 117 -3.34 -3.07 7.72
CA GLU A 117 -3.35 -4.46 8.12
C GLU A 117 -1.97 -4.84 8.65
N ILE A 118 -1.94 -5.66 9.71
CA ILE A 118 -0.70 -6.18 10.31
C ILE A 118 -0.78 -7.70 10.20
N THR A 119 0.23 -8.30 9.58
CA THR A 119 0.33 -9.74 9.32
C THR A 119 1.75 -10.25 9.64
N ASP A 120 1.97 -11.56 9.60
CA ASP A 120 3.30 -12.15 9.71
C ASP A 120 4.27 -11.69 8.59
N ALA A 121 3.73 -11.26 7.45
CA ALA A 121 4.49 -10.65 6.35
C ALA A 121 4.81 -9.15 6.57
N GLY A 122 4.33 -8.55 7.67
CA GLY A 122 4.53 -7.15 8.01
C GLY A 122 3.26 -6.30 7.92
N VAL A 123 3.46 -4.98 7.84
CA VAL A 123 2.39 -3.96 7.85
C VAL A 123 2.08 -3.50 6.43
N ARG A 124 0.81 -3.57 6.02
CA ARG A 124 0.31 -3.20 4.68
C ARG A 124 -0.80 -2.16 4.81
N GLU A 125 -0.73 -1.05 4.06
CA GLU A 125 -1.85 -0.09 4.00
C GLU A 125 -3.00 -0.67 3.17
N ILE A 126 -4.21 -0.69 3.75
CA ILE A 126 -5.44 -0.98 3.01
C ILE A 126 -5.84 0.31 2.31
N ARG A 127 -5.47 0.41 1.02
CA ARG A 127 -5.74 1.60 0.21
C ARG A 127 -7.22 1.73 -0.11
N TYR A 128 -7.65 2.98 -0.35
CA TYR A 128 -8.99 3.24 -0.84
C TYR A 128 -9.17 2.70 -2.26
N GLU A 129 -10.26 1.96 -2.44
CA GLU A 129 -10.64 1.31 -3.69
C GLU A 129 -12.13 1.65 -3.94
N PRO A 130 -12.46 2.45 -4.98
CA PRO A 130 -13.84 2.90 -5.20
C PRO A 130 -14.79 1.76 -5.62
N ASP A 131 -14.27 0.66 -6.16
CA ASP A 131 -15.07 -0.51 -6.56
C ASP A 131 -15.56 -1.36 -5.37
N ARG A 132 -15.14 -1.02 -4.14
CA ARG A 132 -15.72 -1.54 -2.89
C ARG A 132 -17.05 -0.90 -2.51
N PHE A 133 -17.48 0.11 -3.25
CA PHE A 133 -18.74 0.82 -3.03
C PHE A 133 -19.65 0.70 -4.24
N ASP A 134 -20.94 0.53 -3.97
CA ASP A 134 -21.99 0.86 -4.91
C ASP A 134 -22.41 2.30 -4.63
N PHE A 135 -22.51 3.13 -5.67
CA PHE A 135 -22.93 4.53 -5.59
C PHE A 135 -24.41 4.70 -5.98
N GLY A 136 -25.13 3.61 -6.25
CA GLY A 136 -26.55 3.64 -6.58
C GLY A 136 -26.83 4.46 -7.84
N LYS A 137 -27.63 5.53 -7.70
CA LYS A 137 -28.04 6.40 -8.81
C LYS A 137 -27.29 7.73 -8.85
N LEU A 138 -26.23 7.89 -8.05
CA LEU A 138 -25.44 9.11 -8.01
C LEU A 138 -24.72 9.34 -9.33
N ASN A 139 -24.98 10.50 -9.96
CA ASN A 139 -24.35 10.91 -11.20
C ASN A 139 -23.19 11.88 -10.93
N PHE A 140 -21.96 11.40 -11.06
CA PHE A 140 -20.74 12.17 -10.85
C PHE A 140 -19.60 11.57 -11.69
N ASP A 141 -18.54 12.37 -11.90
CA ASP A 141 -17.33 11.87 -12.54
C ASP A 141 -16.59 10.89 -11.61
N ARG A 142 -16.45 9.63 -12.05
CA ARG A 142 -15.71 8.57 -11.35
C ARG A 142 -14.30 9.02 -10.94
N GLU A 143 -13.65 9.87 -11.73
CA GLU A 143 -12.31 10.39 -11.46
C GLU A 143 -12.24 11.17 -10.13
N ALA A 144 -13.36 11.76 -9.67
CA ALA A 144 -13.46 12.44 -8.38
C ALA A 144 -13.17 11.51 -7.18
N THR A 145 -13.25 10.18 -7.36
CA THR A 145 -12.90 9.22 -6.29
C THR A 145 -11.40 8.97 -6.14
N ARG A 146 -10.57 9.31 -7.14
CA ARG A 146 -9.14 8.94 -7.17
C ARG A 146 -8.30 9.50 -6.04
N GLN A 147 -8.72 10.63 -5.44
CA GLN A 147 -8.00 11.29 -4.35
C GLN A 147 -8.64 11.04 -2.97
N LEU A 148 -9.68 10.19 -2.91
CA LEU A 148 -10.36 9.85 -1.67
C LEU A 148 -9.60 8.78 -0.87
N GLY A 149 -9.90 8.76 0.42
CA GLY A 149 -9.55 7.69 1.36
C GLY A 149 -10.82 7.08 1.97
N TYR A 150 -10.64 6.27 3.01
CA TYR A 150 -11.76 5.82 3.84
C TYR A 150 -12.06 6.84 4.94
N ALA A 151 -13.32 7.07 5.26
CA ALA A 151 -13.74 7.88 6.42
C ALA A 151 -13.65 7.12 7.75
N GLY A 152 -13.59 5.79 7.68
CA GLY A 152 -13.66 4.89 8.83
C GLY A 152 -13.87 3.45 8.38
N PHE A 153 -14.07 2.54 9.33
CA PHE A 153 -14.36 1.14 9.02
C PHE A 153 -15.28 0.50 10.06
N ARG A 154 -15.80 -0.68 9.69
CA ARG A 154 -16.65 -1.51 10.52
C ARG A 154 -16.11 -2.93 10.56
N VAL A 155 -16.27 -3.57 11.71
CA VAL A 155 -15.99 -4.98 11.92
C VAL A 155 -17.32 -5.72 11.92
N LEU A 156 -17.42 -6.75 11.09
CA LEU A 156 -18.58 -7.63 11.02
C LEU A 156 -18.19 -9.03 11.50
N TYR A 157 -19.11 -9.68 12.22
CA TYR A 157 -18.91 -11.00 12.79
C TYR A 157 -20.28 -11.72 12.91
N PRO A 158 -20.36 -13.05 12.72
CA PRO A 158 -21.60 -13.80 12.85
C PRO A 158 -21.99 -14.05 14.32
N VAL A 159 -22.33 -12.97 15.04
CA VAL A 159 -22.62 -12.99 16.49
C VAL A 159 -23.99 -13.59 16.82
N ASN A 160 -24.99 -13.35 15.96
CA ASN A 160 -26.37 -13.77 16.20
C ASN A 160 -26.72 -15.08 15.47
N GLN A 161 -26.28 -15.25 14.23
CA GLN A 161 -26.61 -16.41 13.39
C GLN A 161 -25.42 -16.79 12.50
N ALA A 162 -25.15 -18.10 12.38
CA ALA A 162 -24.13 -18.63 11.48
C ALA A 162 -24.42 -18.21 10.02
N GLY A 163 -23.39 -17.72 9.32
CA GLY A 163 -23.48 -17.23 7.94
C GLY A 163 -24.03 -15.81 7.76
N LYS A 164 -24.62 -15.19 8.80
CA LYS A 164 -25.06 -13.80 8.78
C LYS A 164 -24.04 -12.90 9.47
N TYR A 165 -23.36 -12.05 8.73
CA TYR A 165 -22.35 -11.14 9.27
C TYR A 165 -22.99 -9.84 9.76
N ASP A 166 -23.20 -9.71 11.07
CA ASP A 166 -23.73 -8.51 11.71
C ASP A 166 -22.58 -7.53 12.04
N GLU A 167 -22.85 -6.22 12.02
CA GLU A 167 -21.89 -5.20 12.42
C GLU A 167 -21.71 -5.23 13.95
N VAL A 168 -20.52 -5.60 14.43
CA VAL A 168 -20.22 -5.68 15.87
C VAL A 168 -19.43 -4.48 16.39
N MET A 169 -18.70 -3.78 15.51
CA MET A 169 -17.97 -2.56 15.86
C MET A 169 -17.93 -1.61 14.65
N SER A 170 -17.98 -0.31 14.90
CA SER A 170 -17.80 0.73 13.89
C SER A 170 -16.99 1.89 14.44
N LEU A 171 -16.01 2.36 13.66
CA LEU A 171 -15.15 3.49 13.97
C LEU A 171 -15.35 4.55 12.87
N LEU A 172 -15.94 5.68 13.24
CA LEU A 172 -16.30 6.75 12.30
C LEU A 172 -16.46 8.10 13.01
N GLY A 173 -15.74 9.11 12.53
CA GLY A 173 -15.80 10.48 13.03
C GLY A 173 -14.94 10.70 14.28
N ALA A 174 -14.02 11.66 14.21
CA ALA A 174 -13.07 11.97 15.29
C ALA A 174 -12.42 10.70 15.86
N SER A 175 -12.44 10.52 17.19
CA SER A 175 -12.01 9.30 17.89
C SER A 175 -13.20 8.50 18.43
N TYR A 176 -14.37 8.59 17.79
CA TYR A 176 -15.59 7.89 18.22
C TYR A 176 -15.68 6.48 17.64
N PHE A 177 -16.16 5.54 18.46
CA PHE A 177 -16.48 4.19 18.04
C PHE A 177 -17.71 3.67 18.78
N ARG A 178 -18.43 2.74 18.14
CA ARG A 178 -19.53 1.96 18.73
C ARG A 178 -19.18 0.48 18.72
N VAL A 179 -19.65 -0.26 19.72
CA VAL A 179 -19.54 -1.72 19.83
C VAL A 179 -20.89 -2.26 20.27
N ILE A 180 -21.32 -3.37 19.68
CA ILE A 180 -22.51 -4.11 20.13
C ILE A 180 -22.18 -5.59 20.37
N GLY A 181 -22.85 -6.18 21.35
CA GLY A 181 -22.81 -7.62 21.62
C GLY A 181 -23.89 -8.36 20.85
N LYS A 182 -24.10 -9.62 21.24
CA LYS A 182 -25.24 -10.44 20.79
C LYS A 182 -26.56 -9.80 21.21
N GLY A 183 -27.53 -9.73 20.30
CA GLY A 183 -28.85 -9.11 20.49
C GLY A 183 -29.70 -9.22 19.24
#